data_AF-A0A7W1T0D1-F1
#
_entry.id   AF-A0A7W1T0D1-F1
#
_cell.length_a   1.000
_cell.length_b   1.000
_cell.length_c   1.000
_cell.angle_alpha   90.00
_cell.angle_beta   90.00
_cell.angle_gamma   90.00
#
_symmetry.space_group_name_H-M   'P 1'
#
loop_
_entity.id
_entity.type
_entity.pdbx_description
1 polymer ?
#
loop_
_entity_poly.entity_id
_entity_poly.type
_entity_poly.pdbx_seq_one_letter_code
_entity_poly.pdbx_strand_id
1 'polypeptide(L)'
;MPQPIFYDPRQARWKRLRRLFDATAVVLTLLIAFFIYTALHSQRLPELAWPMQKKAFHALHEKEKDKAKERRRAAALHRGHRQTRGAPSQVPLNSTEGIRAAFYVNWDMASFSSLREYAHQIDLL
;
A
#
# COMPACT_ATOMS: atom_id res chain seq x y z
N MET A 1 -59.64 -9.23 -62.84
CA MET A 1 -59.40 -9.50 -61.41
C MET A 1 -58.08 -8.85 -61.02
N PRO A 2 -58.07 -7.77 -60.23
CA PRO A 2 -56.82 -7.06 -59.91
C PRO A 2 -55.90 -7.95 -59.06
N GLN A 3 -54.65 -8.10 -59.48
CA GLN A 3 -53.63 -8.86 -58.75
C GLN A 3 -53.14 -8.03 -57.55
N PRO A 4 -53.17 -8.56 -56.32
CA PRO A 4 -52.66 -7.84 -55.15
C PRO A 4 -51.13 -7.70 -55.26
N ILE A 5 -50.67 -6.45 -55.29
CA ILE A 5 -49.26 -6.03 -55.51
C ILE A 5 -48.34 -6.45 -54.35
N PHE A 6 -48.88 -6.96 -53.23
CA PHE A 6 -48.13 -7.31 -52.03
C PHE A 6 -48.42 -8.73 -51.50
N TYR A 7 -48.54 -9.73 -52.38
CA TYR A 7 -48.58 -11.12 -51.94
C TYR A 7 -47.14 -11.65 -51.72
N ASP A 8 -46.69 -11.69 -50.46
CA ASP A 8 -45.39 -12.27 -50.06
C ASP A 8 -45.63 -13.66 -49.39
N PRO A 9 -45.72 -14.74 -50.18
CA PRO A 9 -46.07 -16.08 -49.69
C PRO A 9 -45.03 -16.67 -48.73
N ARG A 10 -43.81 -16.12 -48.72
CA ARG A 10 -42.71 -16.62 -47.88
C ARG A 10 -42.65 -15.94 -46.51
N GLN A 11 -43.43 -14.87 -46.28
CA GLN A 11 -43.39 -14.03 -45.06
C GLN A 11 -41.97 -13.64 -44.62
N ALA A 12 -41.02 -13.62 -45.55
CA ALA A 12 -39.58 -13.60 -45.23
C ALA A 12 -39.17 -12.26 -44.60
N ARG A 13 -39.88 -11.18 -44.94
CA ARG A 13 -39.66 -9.83 -44.42
C ARG A 13 -40.10 -9.71 -42.95
N TRP A 14 -41.25 -10.30 -42.61
CA TRP A 14 -41.75 -10.37 -41.24
C TRP A 14 -40.82 -11.17 -40.31
N LYS A 15 -40.19 -12.24 -40.81
CA LYS A 15 -39.21 -13.03 -40.06
C LYS A 15 -37.93 -12.25 -39.74
N ARG A 16 -37.50 -11.31 -40.59
CA ARG A 16 -36.34 -10.45 -40.33
C ARG A 16 -36.68 -9.37 -39.32
N LEU A 17 -37.84 -8.73 -39.47
CA LEU A 17 -38.31 -7.73 -38.53
C LEU A 17 -38.49 -8.32 -37.13
N ARG A 18 -39.09 -9.52 -37.04
CA ARG A 18 -39.27 -10.22 -35.76
C ARG A 18 -37.93 -10.59 -35.12
N ARG A 19 -36.97 -11.09 -35.92
CA ARG A 19 -35.59 -11.36 -35.43
C ARG A 19 -34.88 -10.11 -34.90
N LEU A 20 -35.07 -8.95 -35.55
CA LEU A 20 -34.53 -7.70 -35.04
C LEU A 20 -35.16 -7.37 -33.70
N PHE A 21 -36.50 -7.39 -33.59
CA PHE A 21 -37.20 -7.15 -32.33
C PHE A 21 -36.77 -8.12 -31.22
N ASP A 22 -36.65 -9.41 -31.53
CA ASP A 22 -36.20 -10.43 -30.58
C ASP A 22 -34.77 -10.14 -30.12
N ALA A 23 -33.85 -9.80 -31.04
CA ALA A 23 -32.48 -9.42 -30.68
C ALA A 23 -32.45 -8.16 -29.81
N THR A 24 -33.25 -7.13 -30.14
CA THR A 24 -33.35 -5.91 -29.34
C THR A 24 -33.91 -6.21 -27.95
N ALA A 25 -34.91 -7.09 -27.86
CA ALA A 25 -35.49 -7.51 -26.59
C ALA A 25 -34.43 -8.21 -25.73
N VAL A 26 -33.69 -9.18 -26.29
CA VAL A 26 -32.60 -9.88 -25.58
C VAL A 26 -31.54 -8.90 -25.07
N VAL A 27 -31.11 -7.95 -25.91
CA VAL A 27 -30.12 -6.93 -25.52
C VAL A 27 -30.65 -6.05 -24.38
N LEU A 28 -31.90 -5.58 -24.47
CA LEU A 28 -32.55 -4.81 -23.41
C LEU A 28 -32.64 -5.60 -22.10
N THR A 29 -33.02 -6.87 -22.17
CA THR A 29 -33.08 -7.74 -20.99
C THR A 29 -31.71 -7.90 -20.33
N LEU A 30 -30.65 -8.10 -21.12
CA LEU A 30 -29.28 -8.21 -20.61
C LEU A 30 -28.82 -6.90 -19.96
N LEU A 31 -29.13 -5.74 -20.57
CA LEU A 31 -28.81 -4.44 -19.99
C LEU A 31 -29.52 -4.22 -18.64
N ILE A 32 -30.81 -4.58 -18.54
CA ILE A 32 -31.57 -4.48 -17.30
C ILE A 32 -30.98 -5.41 -16.23
N ALA A 33 -30.68 -6.66 -16.57
CA ALA A 33 -30.07 -7.61 -15.65
C ALA A 33 -28.69 -7.14 -15.15
N PHE A 34 -27.86 -6.63 -16.07
CA PHE A 34 -26.56 -6.05 -15.76
C PHE A 34 -26.70 -4.82 -14.85
N PHE A 35 -27.66 -3.95 -15.12
CA PHE A 35 -27.92 -2.78 -14.29
C PHE A 35 -28.35 -3.17 -12.88
N ILE A 36 -29.28 -4.14 -12.74
CA ILE A 36 -29.71 -4.65 -11.42
C ILE A 36 -28.52 -5.24 -10.67
N TYR A 37 -27.73 -6.10 -11.33
CA TYR A 37 -26.53 -6.68 -10.73
C TYR A 37 -25.55 -5.60 -10.26
N THR A 38 -25.27 -4.63 -11.13
CA THR A 38 -24.36 -3.52 -10.82
C THR A 38 -24.92 -2.67 -9.69
N ALA A 39 -26.21 -2.36 -9.65
CA ALA A 39 -26.83 -1.57 -8.59
C ALA A 39 -26.79 -2.28 -7.24
N LEU A 40 -27.05 -3.60 -7.21
CA LEU A 40 -26.94 -4.42 -6.00
C LEU A 40 -25.49 -4.56 -5.53
N HIS A 41 -24.54 -4.70 -6.47
CA HIS A 41 -23.11 -4.80 -6.15
C HIS A 41 -22.48 -3.45 -5.80
N SER A 42 -23.05 -2.35 -6.31
CA SER A 42 -22.61 -0.96 -6.04
C SER A 42 -23.09 -0.44 -4.70
N GLN A 43 -23.48 -1.32 -3.77
CA GLN A 43 -23.54 -0.95 -2.36
C GLN A 43 -22.11 -0.62 -1.91
N ARG A 44 -21.71 0.64 -2.14
CA ARG A 44 -20.63 1.28 -1.43
C ARG A 44 -20.98 1.06 0.03
N LEU A 45 -20.16 0.26 0.70
CA LEU A 45 -20.15 0.15 2.16
C LEU A 45 -20.47 1.55 2.70
N PRO A 46 -21.57 1.73 3.46
CA PRO A 46 -21.91 3.03 3.99
C PRO A 46 -20.63 3.53 4.63
N GLU A 47 -20.10 4.66 4.13
CA GLU A 47 -18.90 5.28 4.71
C GLU A 47 -19.19 5.29 6.19
N LEU A 48 -18.45 4.43 6.92
CA LEU A 48 -18.81 4.11 8.28
C LEU A 48 -18.89 5.47 8.93
N ALA A 49 -20.10 5.87 9.32
CA ALA A 49 -20.35 7.10 10.05
C ALA A 49 -19.83 6.84 11.45
N TRP A 50 -18.53 6.52 11.53
CA TRP A 50 -17.74 6.67 12.71
C TRP A 50 -17.99 8.11 13.07
N PRO A 51 -18.68 8.40 14.20
CA PRO A 51 -18.67 9.74 14.71
C PRO A 51 -17.19 10.03 14.84
N MET A 52 -16.69 10.89 13.97
CA MET A 52 -15.30 11.31 13.95
C MET A 52 -15.13 11.90 15.34
N GLN A 53 -14.62 11.07 16.25
CA GLN A 53 -14.55 11.39 17.65
C GLN A 53 -13.63 12.58 17.64
N LYS A 54 -14.21 13.77 17.77
CA LYS A 54 -13.47 15.01 17.91
C LYS A 54 -12.72 14.80 19.20
N LYS A 55 -11.55 14.17 19.11
CA LYS A 55 -10.57 14.14 20.17
C LYS A 55 -10.36 15.62 20.42
N ALA A 56 -10.85 16.09 21.57
CA ALA A 56 -10.42 17.36 22.09
C ALA A 56 -8.91 17.19 22.22
N PHE A 57 -8.18 17.68 21.23
CA PHE A 57 -6.74 17.79 21.29
C PHE A 57 -6.49 18.86 22.34
N HIS A 58 -6.57 18.43 23.60
CA HIS A 58 -5.96 19.15 24.68
C HIS A 58 -4.49 19.21 24.28
N ALA A 59 -3.95 20.42 24.15
CA ALA A 59 -2.54 20.60 23.89
C ALA A 59 -1.82 19.83 24.99
N LEU A 60 -1.36 18.62 24.66
CA LEU A 60 -0.43 17.91 25.50
C LEU A 60 0.72 18.91 25.55
N HIS A 61 0.92 19.56 26.70
CA HIS A 61 2.15 20.29 26.97
C HIS A 61 3.21 19.21 26.93
N GLU A 62 3.66 18.91 25.71
CA GLU A 62 4.66 17.91 25.47
C GLU A 62 5.87 18.41 26.23
N LYS A 63 6.28 17.61 27.18
CA LYS A 63 7.57 17.70 27.83
C LYS A 63 8.62 17.45 26.75
N GLU A 64 8.84 18.43 25.86
CA GLU A 64 9.93 18.42 24.89
C GLU A 64 11.26 18.18 25.60
N LYS A 65 11.37 18.65 26.85
CA LYS A 65 12.49 18.35 27.75
C LYS A 65 12.62 16.86 28.06
N ASP A 66 11.52 16.14 28.28
CA ASP A 66 11.55 14.69 28.54
C ASP A 66 11.85 13.91 27.26
N LYS A 67 11.23 14.26 26.12
CA LYS A 67 11.56 13.66 24.81
C LYS A 67 13.01 13.94 24.41
N ALA A 68 13.52 15.14 24.66
CA ALA A 68 14.92 15.48 24.40
C ALA A 68 15.87 14.71 25.33
N LYS A 69 15.49 14.51 26.60
CA LYS A 69 16.26 13.70 27.55
C LYS A 69 16.27 12.23 27.14
N GLU A 70 15.15 11.70 26.65
CA GLU A 70 15.04 10.34 26.13
C GLU A 70 15.87 10.15 24.85
N ARG A 71 15.79 11.09 23.90
CA ARG A 71 16.64 11.10 22.69
C ARG A 71 18.13 11.18 23.04
N ARG A 72 18.51 11.99 24.03
CA ARG A 72 19.90 12.06 24.53
C ARG A 72 20.34 10.75 25.19
N ARG A 73 19.47 10.09 25.96
CA ARG A 73 19.74 8.78 26.58
C ARG A 73 19.89 7.68 25.53
N ALA A 74 18.99 7.64 24.54
CA ALA A 74 19.12 6.74 23.39
C ALA A 74 20.43 7.00 22.63
N ALA A 75 20.75 8.25 22.32
CA ALA A 75 22.01 8.61 21.66
C ALA A 75 23.27 8.33 22.52
N ALA A 76 23.15 8.29 23.85
CA ALA A 76 24.22 7.88 24.76
C ALA A 76 24.38 6.35 24.79
N LEU A 77 23.28 5.59 24.79
CA LEU A 77 23.30 4.13 24.64
C LEU A 77 23.88 3.72 23.28
N HIS A 78 23.52 4.43 22.21
CA HIS A 78 24.04 4.18 20.86
C HIS A 78 25.52 4.54 20.70
N ARG A 79 26.10 5.37 21.58
CA ARG A 79 27.51 5.77 21.51
C ARG A 79 28.49 4.67 21.93
N GLY A 80 28.02 3.59 22.55
CA GLY A 80 28.86 2.47 22.94
C GLY A 80 29.94 2.84 23.95
N HIS A 81 30.63 1.85 24.49
CA HIS A 81 31.72 2.04 25.44
C HIS A 81 33.02 2.56 24.78
N ARG A 82 32.92 3.34 23.69
CA ARG A 82 34.09 3.93 23.04
C ARG A 82 34.47 5.21 23.77
N GLN A 83 35.54 5.14 24.55
CA GLN A 83 36.02 6.28 25.34
C GLN A 83 37.06 7.13 24.59
N THR A 84 37.77 6.55 23.62
CA THR A 84 38.78 7.25 22.84
C THR A 84 38.31 7.66 21.45
N ARG A 85 38.80 8.80 20.99
CA ARG A 85 38.58 9.33 19.63
C ARG A 85 39.66 8.92 18.64
N GLY A 86 40.68 8.17 19.09
CA GLY A 86 41.80 7.72 18.27
C GLY A 86 41.42 6.62 17.29
N ALA A 87 42.36 6.27 16.40
CA ALA A 87 42.17 5.17 15.47
C ALA A 87 42.01 3.84 16.24
N PRO A 88 41.11 2.93 15.82
CA PRO A 88 40.89 1.65 16.51
C PRO A 88 42.15 0.78 16.63
N SER A 89 43.08 0.91 15.67
CA SER A 89 44.37 0.20 15.68
C SER A 89 45.34 0.65 16.77
N GLN A 90 45.09 1.81 17.39
CA GLN A 90 45.93 2.39 18.45
C GLN A 90 45.40 2.07 19.85
N VAL A 91 44.25 1.39 19.95
CA VAL A 91 43.67 1.00 21.24
C VAL A 91 44.49 -0.17 21.81
N PRO A 92 44.99 -0.06 23.06
CA PRO A 92 45.75 -1.13 23.66
C PRO A 92 44.87 -2.39 23.86
N LEU A 93 45.45 -3.56 23.61
CA LEU A 93 44.82 -4.85 23.89
C LEU A 93 44.41 -4.93 25.37
N ASN A 94 43.23 -5.51 25.64
CA ASN A 94 42.59 -5.58 26.97
C ASN A 94 42.11 -4.25 27.57
N SER A 95 41.95 -3.20 26.75
CA SER A 95 41.24 -1.99 27.18
C SER A 95 39.75 -2.27 27.34
N THR A 96 39.07 -1.60 28.28
CA THR A 96 37.61 -1.65 28.45
C THR A 96 36.84 -0.90 27.36
N GLU A 97 37.49 -0.60 26.24
CA GLU A 97 36.93 0.13 25.12
C GLU A 97 36.18 -0.81 24.18
N GLY A 98 34.94 -0.45 23.88
CA GLY A 98 34.11 -1.20 22.93
C GLY A 98 34.41 -0.79 21.49
N ILE A 99 35.25 -1.55 20.78
CA ILE A 99 35.48 -1.39 19.34
C ILE A 99 34.40 -2.16 18.57
N ARG A 100 33.80 -1.52 17.56
CA ARG A 100 32.73 -2.13 16.74
C ARG A 100 33.27 -2.58 15.39
N ALA A 101 33.34 -3.90 15.19
CA ALA A 101 33.64 -4.50 13.89
C ALA A 101 32.34 -5.02 13.24
N ALA A 102 32.21 -4.83 11.93
CA ALA A 102 31.15 -5.44 11.13
C ALA A 102 31.77 -6.20 9.96
N PHE A 103 31.06 -7.22 9.45
CA PHE A 103 31.50 -7.98 8.29
C PHE A 103 30.52 -7.80 7.15
N TYR A 104 31.02 -7.51 5.95
CA TYR A 104 30.23 -7.50 4.73
C TYR A 104 30.40 -8.81 3.97
N VAL A 105 29.28 -9.35 3.50
CA VAL A 105 29.24 -10.62 2.79
C VAL A 105 28.37 -10.48 1.55
N ASN A 106 28.81 -11.06 0.42
CA ASN A 106 28.17 -10.90 -0.89
C ASN A 106 26.95 -11.81 -1.11
N TRP A 107 26.82 -12.90 -0.35
CA TRP A 107 25.76 -13.89 -0.51
C TRP A 107 24.51 -13.61 0.33
N ASP A 108 24.55 -12.65 1.24
CA ASP A 108 23.40 -12.26 2.07
C ASP A 108 22.97 -10.82 1.78
N MET A 109 21.71 -10.65 1.37
CA MET A 109 21.12 -9.35 1.08
C MET A 109 20.95 -8.49 2.35
N ALA A 110 20.77 -9.10 3.53
CA ALA A 110 20.63 -8.38 4.79
C ALA A 110 21.96 -7.79 5.29
N SER A 111 23.08 -8.38 4.87
CA SER A 111 24.42 -7.87 5.18
C SER A 111 24.66 -6.47 4.60
N PHE A 112 24.20 -6.19 3.37
CA PHE A 112 24.35 -4.85 2.78
C PHE A 112 23.43 -3.81 3.43
N SER A 113 22.18 -4.18 3.74
CA SER A 113 21.22 -3.25 4.32
C SER A 113 21.60 -2.82 5.74
N SER A 114 22.01 -3.77 6.59
CA SER A 114 22.50 -3.50 7.93
C SER A 114 23.79 -2.67 7.91
N LEU A 115 24.74 -2.99 7.02
CA LEU A 115 25.96 -2.19 6.87
C LEU A 115 25.63 -0.75 6.51
N ARG A 116 24.73 -0.52 5.54
CA ARG A 116 24.35 0.83 5.12
C ARG A 116 23.71 1.64 6.25
N GLU A 117 22.85 1.01 7.04
CA GLU A 117 22.16 1.65 8.16
C GLU A 117 23.10 2.03 9.31
N TYR A 118 24.12 1.20 9.57
CA TYR A 118 25.04 1.38 10.70
C TYR A 118 26.45 1.82 10.31
N ALA A 119 26.71 2.17 9.04
CA ALA A 119 28.04 2.56 8.53
C ALA A 119 28.70 3.69 9.34
N HIS A 120 27.91 4.61 9.88
CA HIS A 120 28.41 5.75 10.66
C HIS A 120 28.80 5.39 12.10
N GLN A 121 28.52 4.16 12.55
CA GLN A 121 28.73 3.69 13.91
C GLN A 121 29.78 2.57 14.01
N ILE A 122 30.29 2.09 12.87
CA ILE A 122 31.25 0.99 12.78
C ILE A 122 32.67 1.56 12.74
N ASP A 123 33.57 0.92 13.44
CA ASP A 123 34.98 1.32 13.55
C ASP A 123 35.89 0.50 12.60
N LEU A 124 35.51 -0.75 12.32
CA LEU A 124 36.27 -1.72 11.53
C LEU A 124 35.34 -2.51 10.59
N LEU A 125 35.80 -2.77 9.37
CA LEU A 125 35.11 -3.57 8.34
C LEU A 125 36.01 -4.70 7.83
#